data_AF-A0A1Q3AFU7-F1
#
_entry.id   AF-A0A1Q3AFU7-F1
#
_cell.length_a   1.000
_cell.length_b   1.000
_cell.length_c   1.000
_cell.angle_alpha   90.00
_cell.angle_beta   90.00
_cell.angle_gamma   90.00
#
_symmetry.space_group_name_H-M   'P 1'
#
loop_
_entity.id
_entity.type
_entity.pdbx_description
1 polymer ?
#
loop_
_entity_poly.entity_id
_entity_poly.type
_entity_poly.pdbx_seq_one_letter_code
_entity_poly.pdbx_strand_id
1 'polypeptide(L)'
;MFDWKSIVKPNGKPFCALTAGLAVFLTVVFLLEQVISLEDRMELSPDHIFNLGRLSSYPLVHLSWLHLFFNLISLMGPLNLFESQHGTVYTGVVLNLTAILAGLLYCIVGKLLYPGESVAGASGWFFTLVGYFSWKASLATPRTQLLQTPYHFPTALSPLILLLLITLFVPNASFWGHLSGLTVGYMIGSQEKAFSKLSPPSWLIKKIENRLDVYIEKIPPFVKYYREVEVEDNDRTDYSWLFEPNISLPLHNDPPQQTRGSGRVLGTA
;
A
#
# COMPACT_ATOMS: atom_id res chain seq x y z
N MET A 1 -10.83 8.13 -18.66
CA MET A 1 -11.15 6.73 -18.99
C MET A 1 -10.38 5.87 -17.99
N PHE A 2 -11.04 4.97 -17.26
CA PHE A 2 -10.37 4.12 -16.28
C PHE A 2 -9.50 3.10 -17.03
N ASP A 3 -8.17 3.23 -16.93
CA ASP A 3 -7.24 2.27 -17.54
C ASP A 3 -6.95 1.16 -16.53
N TRP A 4 -7.52 -0.03 -16.74
CA TRP A 4 -7.24 -1.21 -15.90
C TRP A 4 -5.73 -1.49 -15.76
N LYS A 5 -4.91 -1.08 -16.74
CA LYS A 5 -3.45 -1.25 -16.67
C LYS A 5 -2.83 -0.44 -15.55
N SER A 6 -3.41 0.69 -15.12
CA SER A 6 -2.88 1.49 -14.00
C SER A 6 -3.04 0.81 -12.64
N ILE A 7 -4.00 -0.12 -12.50
CA ILE A 7 -4.19 -0.93 -11.28
C ILE A 7 -3.07 -1.97 -11.15
N VAL A 8 -2.69 -2.59 -12.28
CA VAL A 8 -1.70 -3.68 -12.31
C VAL A 8 -0.27 -3.14 -12.47
N LYS A 9 -0.11 -1.96 -13.07
CA LYS A 9 1.16 -1.28 -13.33
C LYS A 9 1.05 0.21 -12.98
N PRO A 10 0.94 0.56 -11.69
CA PRO A 10 0.95 1.96 -11.28
C PRO A 10 2.22 2.64 -11.81
N ASN A 11 2.05 3.80 -12.47
CA ASN A 11 3.11 4.60 -13.08
C ASN A 11 3.95 3.86 -14.14
N GLY A 12 3.37 2.86 -14.82
CA GLY A 12 4.07 2.09 -15.85
C GLY A 12 5.15 1.16 -15.33
N LYS A 13 5.34 1.07 -13.99
CA LYS A 13 6.31 0.18 -13.37
C LYS A 13 5.91 -1.28 -13.58
N PRO A 14 6.89 -2.20 -13.72
CA PRO A 14 6.59 -3.62 -13.83
C PRO A 14 5.86 -4.14 -12.59
N PHE A 15 5.18 -5.27 -12.74
CA PHE A 15 4.52 -5.93 -11.61
C PHE A 15 5.59 -6.50 -10.67
N CYS A 16 5.50 -6.24 -9.38
CA CYS A 16 6.59 -6.48 -8.45
C CYS A 16 6.53 -7.88 -7.82
N ALA A 17 7.69 -8.43 -7.47
CA ALA A 17 7.84 -9.82 -7.06
C ALA A 17 7.11 -10.14 -5.74
N LEU A 18 7.24 -9.32 -4.70
CA LEU A 18 6.51 -9.54 -3.44
C LEU A 18 5.01 -9.30 -3.63
N THR A 19 4.61 -8.31 -4.42
CA THR A 19 3.19 -8.07 -4.71
C THR A 19 2.53 -9.30 -5.33
N ALA A 20 3.15 -9.87 -6.36
CA ALA A 20 2.67 -11.10 -7.01
C ALA A 20 2.76 -12.30 -6.07
N GLY A 21 3.92 -12.47 -5.42
CA GLY A 21 4.20 -13.59 -4.53
C GLY A 21 3.27 -13.63 -3.32
N LEU A 22 2.96 -12.47 -2.73
CA LEU A 22 2.02 -12.34 -1.62
C LEU A 22 0.61 -12.74 -2.07
N ALA A 23 0.17 -12.35 -3.26
CA ALA A 23 -1.15 -12.74 -3.75
C ALA A 23 -1.28 -14.27 -3.92
N VAL A 24 -0.24 -14.91 -4.48
CA VAL A 24 -0.17 -16.37 -4.57
C VAL A 24 -0.13 -16.99 -3.17
N PHE A 25 0.71 -16.47 -2.28
CA PHE A 25 0.87 -16.98 -0.92
C PHE A 25 -0.43 -16.92 -0.11
N LEU A 26 -1.13 -15.78 -0.11
CA LEU A 26 -2.42 -15.62 0.57
C LEU A 26 -3.47 -16.56 -0.01
N THR A 27 -3.46 -16.79 -1.32
CA THR A 27 -4.36 -17.76 -1.96
C THR A 27 -4.04 -19.18 -1.47
N VAL A 28 -2.76 -19.56 -1.40
CA VAL A 28 -2.34 -20.87 -0.88
C VAL A 28 -2.71 -21.04 0.59
N VAL A 29 -2.49 -20.04 1.44
CA VAL A 29 -2.89 -20.05 2.86
C VAL A 29 -4.41 -20.21 2.99
N PHE A 30 -5.18 -19.50 2.17
CA PHE A 30 -6.64 -19.61 2.17
C PHE A 30 -7.13 -20.99 1.70
N LEU A 31 -6.48 -21.60 0.70
CA LEU A 31 -6.80 -22.97 0.27
C LEU A 31 -6.43 -23.99 1.35
N LEU A 32 -5.31 -23.77 2.05
CA LEU A 32 -4.90 -24.60 3.18
C LEU A 32 -5.91 -24.52 4.33
N GLU A 33 -6.47 -23.33 4.60
CA GLU A 33 -7.55 -23.12 5.58
C GLU A 33 -8.77 -24.03 5.34
N GLN A 34 -9.08 -24.33 4.06
CA GLN A 34 -10.22 -25.19 3.72
C GLN A 34 -10.02 -26.65 4.17
N VAL A 35 -8.78 -27.02 4.51
CA VAL A 35 -8.41 -28.38 4.92
C VAL A 35 -8.01 -28.42 6.40
N ILE A 36 -7.37 -27.37 6.91
CA ILE A 36 -6.95 -27.24 8.30
C ILE A 36 -7.38 -25.89 8.87
N SER A 37 -7.97 -25.88 10.07
CA SER A 37 -8.34 -24.63 10.74
C SER A 37 -7.10 -23.88 11.22
N LEU A 38 -6.73 -22.79 10.54
CA LEU A 38 -5.68 -21.85 10.93
C LEU A 38 -6.26 -20.58 11.55
N GLU A 39 -7.53 -20.25 11.27
CA GLU A 39 -8.22 -19.07 11.83
C GLU A 39 -8.03 -18.99 13.35
N ASP A 40 -8.38 -20.06 14.08
CA ASP A 40 -8.26 -20.16 15.53
C ASP A 40 -6.86 -19.87 16.07
N ARG A 41 -5.82 -20.02 15.25
CA ARG A 41 -4.41 -19.85 15.63
C ARG A 41 -3.82 -18.52 15.20
N MET A 42 -4.39 -17.89 14.18
CA MET A 42 -3.81 -16.74 13.49
C MET A 42 -4.65 -15.47 13.65
N GLU A 43 -5.95 -15.56 13.91
CA GLU A 43 -6.79 -14.38 14.15
C GLU A 43 -6.30 -13.58 15.36
N LEU A 44 -6.57 -12.27 15.34
CA LEU A 44 -6.17 -11.36 16.40
C LEU A 44 -7.40 -10.82 17.12
N SER A 45 -7.49 -11.08 18.43
CA SER A 45 -8.44 -10.43 19.33
C SER A 45 -7.70 -9.59 20.38
N PRO A 46 -8.39 -8.65 21.08
CA PRO A 46 -7.78 -7.83 22.13
C PRO A 46 -7.06 -8.61 23.25
N ASP A 47 -7.50 -9.83 23.54
CA ASP A 47 -6.89 -10.71 24.54
C ASP A 47 -5.51 -11.26 24.11
N HIS A 48 -5.25 -11.28 22.80
CA HIS A 48 -4.02 -11.83 22.22
C HIS A 48 -2.92 -10.78 22.02
N ILE A 49 -2.99 -9.62 22.68
CA ILE A 49 -2.04 -8.50 22.52
C ILE A 49 -0.56 -8.88 22.75
N PHE A 50 -0.27 -9.90 23.56
CA PHE A 50 1.10 -10.37 23.83
C PHE A 50 1.53 -11.55 22.94
N ASN A 51 0.65 -12.01 22.04
CA ASN A 51 0.94 -13.09 21.11
C ASN A 51 1.53 -12.54 19.81
N LEU A 52 2.87 -12.47 19.74
CA LEU A 52 3.59 -12.00 18.55
C LEU A 52 3.29 -12.82 17.29
N GLY A 53 2.99 -14.11 17.45
CA GLY A 53 2.58 -14.98 16.35
C GLY A 53 1.29 -14.48 15.71
N ARG A 54 0.24 -14.24 16.50
CA ARG A 54 -1.04 -13.69 16.01
C ARG A 54 -0.90 -12.27 15.48
N LEU A 55 -0.16 -11.39 16.17
CA LEU A 55 0.13 -10.03 15.71
C LEU A 55 0.81 -10.00 14.33
N SER A 56 1.62 -11.01 14.00
CA SER A 56 2.27 -11.13 12.70
C SER A 56 1.43 -11.81 11.63
N SER A 57 0.50 -12.68 12.02
CA SER A 57 -0.11 -13.66 11.13
C SER A 57 -1.60 -13.44 10.85
N TYR A 58 -2.29 -12.62 11.65
CA TYR A 58 -3.68 -12.27 11.39
C TYR A 58 -3.96 -11.71 9.99
N PRO A 59 -3.05 -10.98 9.31
CA PRO A 59 -3.31 -10.52 7.95
C PRO A 59 -3.31 -11.64 6.90
N LEU A 60 -2.79 -12.82 7.24
CA LEU A 60 -2.56 -13.92 6.29
C LEU A 60 -3.81 -14.80 6.08
N VAL A 61 -4.69 -14.88 7.08
CA VAL A 61 -5.92 -15.69 7.05
C VAL A 61 -7.11 -14.88 6.57
N HIS A 62 -8.03 -15.51 5.84
CA HIS A 62 -9.19 -14.84 5.24
C HIS A 62 -10.45 -15.67 5.43
N LEU A 63 -11.52 -15.02 5.89
CA LEU A 63 -12.78 -15.67 6.29
C LEU A 63 -13.71 -16.10 5.13
N SER A 64 -13.47 -15.63 3.90
CA SER A 64 -14.29 -15.99 2.74
C SER A 64 -13.58 -15.71 1.41
N TRP A 65 -14.09 -16.30 0.33
CA TRP A 65 -13.61 -16.05 -1.03
C TRP A 65 -13.70 -14.58 -1.44
N LEU A 66 -14.82 -13.91 -1.12
CA LEU A 66 -14.99 -12.48 -1.42
C LEU A 66 -14.01 -11.64 -0.60
N HIS A 67 -13.81 -12.00 0.68
CA HIS A 67 -12.84 -11.32 1.52
C HIS A 67 -11.43 -11.44 0.95
N LEU A 68 -10.99 -12.65 0.57
CA LEU A 68 -9.69 -12.84 -0.10
C LEU A 68 -9.61 -12.02 -1.38
N PHE A 69 -10.61 -12.13 -2.27
CA PHE A 69 -10.60 -11.46 -3.57
C PHE A 69 -10.42 -9.94 -3.46
N PHE A 70 -11.19 -9.27 -2.59
CA PHE A 70 -11.07 -7.82 -2.41
C PHE A 70 -9.76 -7.42 -1.75
N ASN A 71 -9.21 -8.23 -0.83
CA ASN A 71 -7.88 -7.98 -0.26
C ASN A 71 -6.78 -8.08 -1.31
N LEU A 72 -6.82 -9.10 -2.17
CA LEU A 72 -5.84 -9.26 -3.24
C LEU A 72 -5.86 -8.07 -4.20
N ILE A 73 -7.03 -7.71 -4.72
CA ILE A 73 -7.15 -6.62 -5.70
C ILE A 73 -6.79 -5.27 -5.09
N SER A 74 -7.26 -4.98 -3.86
CA SER A 74 -7.00 -3.69 -3.21
C SER A 74 -5.50 -3.47 -2.92
N LEU A 75 -4.75 -4.54 -2.64
CA LEU A 75 -3.31 -4.46 -2.40
C LEU A 75 -2.48 -4.27 -3.68
N MET A 76 -2.93 -4.75 -4.84
CA MET A 76 -2.12 -4.78 -6.07
C MET A 76 -1.45 -3.43 -6.36
N GLY A 77 -2.22 -2.34 -6.45
CA GLY A 77 -1.67 -1.01 -6.78
C GLY A 77 -0.75 -0.45 -5.69
N PRO A 78 -1.26 -0.24 -4.46
CA PRO A 78 -0.48 0.33 -3.36
C PRO A 78 0.78 -0.48 -3.02
N LEU A 79 0.69 -1.81 -2.97
CA LEU A 79 1.82 -2.64 -2.63
C LEU A 79 2.88 -2.64 -3.74
N ASN A 80 2.46 -2.72 -5.00
CA ASN A 80 3.37 -2.65 -6.14
C ASN A 80 4.15 -1.33 -6.16
N LEU A 81 3.45 -0.22 -5.89
CA LEU A 81 4.10 1.07 -5.83
C LEU A 81 5.11 1.14 -4.67
N PHE A 82 4.68 0.74 -3.47
CA PHE A 82 5.54 0.77 -2.29
C PHE A 82 6.79 -0.10 -2.48
N GLU A 83 6.61 -1.32 -2.99
CA GLU A 83 7.70 -2.24 -3.29
C GLU A 83 8.71 -1.65 -4.27
N SER A 84 8.21 -1.01 -5.33
CA SER A 84 9.06 -0.40 -6.34
C SER A 84 9.84 0.84 -5.87
N GLN A 85 9.47 1.43 -4.74
CA GLN A 85 10.11 2.60 -4.13
C GLN A 85 11.04 2.22 -2.97
N HIS A 86 10.84 1.05 -2.36
CA HIS A 86 11.54 0.68 -1.13
C HIS A 86 12.34 -0.61 -1.22
N GLY A 87 12.10 -1.44 -2.23
CA GLY A 87 12.76 -2.74 -2.40
C GLY A 87 11.91 -3.90 -1.89
N THR A 88 12.12 -5.08 -2.47
CA THR A 88 11.27 -6.26 -2.25
C THR A 88 11.38 -6.80 -0.82
N VAL A 89 12.60 -7.01 -0.29
CA VAL A 89 12.78 -7.53 1.08
C VAL A 89 12.37 -6.50 2.12
N TYR A 90 12.76 -5.23 1.93
CA TYR A 90 12.36 -4.15 2.84
C TYR A 90 10.85 -4.08 2.98
N THR A 91 10.12 -4.16 1.87
CA THR A 91 8.65 -4.14 1.87
C THR A 91 8.07 -5.30 2.66
N GLY A 92 8.60 -6.51 2.50
CA GLY A 92 8.16 -7.67 3.29
C GLY A 92 8.33 -7.45 4.80
N VAL A 93 9.44 -6.85 5.21
CA VAL A 93 9.68 -6.51 6.62
C VAL A 93 8.71 -5.42 7.10
N VAL A 94 8.49 -4.38 6.30
CA VAL A 94 7.55 -3.30 6.64
C VAL A 94 6.12 -3.82 6.76
N LEU A 95 5.69 -4.74 5.90
CA LEU A 95 4.36 -5.37 6.03
C LEU A 95 4.22 -6.08 7.39
N ASN A 96 5.21 -6.85 7.81
CA ASN A 96 5.14 -7.49 9.12
C ASN A 96 5.18 -6.48 10.29
N LEU A 97 6.05 -5.48 10.24
CA LEU A 97 6.10 -4.42 11.26
C LEU A 97 4.78 -3.65 11.36
N THR A 98 4.19 -3.30 10.22
CA THR A 98 2.91 -2.58 10.18
C THR A 98 1.74 -3.43 10.65
N ALA A 99 1.75 -4.74 10.39
CA ALA A 99 0.78 -5.67 10.97
C ALA A 99 0.86 -5.66 12.51
N ILE A 100 2.07 -5.77 13.06
CA ILE A 100 2.28 -5.75 14.51
C ILE A 100 1.80 -4.41 15.10
N LEU A 101 2.19 -3.28 14.52
CA LEU A 101 1.80 -1.95 15.03
C LEU A 101 0.30 -1.71 14.94
N ALA A 102 -0.33 -2.06 13.82
CA ALA A 102 -1.77 -1.91 13.63
C ALA A 102 -2.55 -2.86 14.55
N GLY A 103 -2.07 -4.10 14.70
CA GLY A 103 -2.64 -5.09 15.61
C GLY A 103 -2.54 -4.67 17.08
N LEU A 104 -1.40 -4.11 17.50
CA LEU A 104 -1.25 -3.55 18.85
C LEU A 104 -2.22 -2.40 19.09
N LEU A 105 -2.34 -1.46 18.15
CA LEU A 105 -3.27 -0.35 18.24
C LEU A 105 -4.73 -0.85 18.33
N TYR A 106 -5.09 -1.81 17.49
CA TYR A 106 -6.40 -2.49 17.51
C TYR A 106 -6.66 -3.14 18.88
N CYS A 107 -5.74 -3.95 19.40
CA CYS A 107 -5.93 -4.63 20.68
C CYS A 107 -6.05 -3.66 21.86
N ILE A 108 -5.24 -2.58 21.89
CA ILE A 108 -5.28 -1.59 22.98
C ILE A 108 -6.64 -0.90 23.04
N VAL A 109 -7.15 -0.46 21.89
CA VAL A 109 -8.48 0.18 21.80
C VAL A 109 -9.59 -0.85 22.06
N GLY A 110 -9.43 -2.07 21.56
CA GLY A 110 -10.41 -3.14 21.68
C GLY A 110 -10.66 -3.61 23.10
N LYS A 111 -9.67 -3.54 24.00
CA LYS A 111 -9.87 -3.84 25.42
C LYS A 111 -10.99 -3.02 26.06
N LEU A 112 -11.25 -1.82 25.56
CA LEU A 112 -12.31 -0.95 26.05
C LEU A 112 -13.58 -1.02 25.19
N LEU A 113 -13.43 -1.00 23.86
CA LEU A 113 -14.56 -0.75 22.95
C LEU A 113 -15.16 -2.02 22.32
N TYR A 114 -14.39 -3.11 22.19
CA TYR A 114 -14.81 -4.33 21.48
C TYR A 114 -14.02 -5.57 21.94
N PRO A 115 -14.05 -5.93 23.24
CA PRO A 115 -13.13 -6.93 23.79
C PRO A 115 -13.29 -8.35 23.20
N GLY A 116 -14.47 -8.69 22.69
CA GLY A 116 -14.79 -10.01 22.12
C GLY A 116 -14.64 -10.12 20.61
N GLU A 117 -14.21 -9.05 19.93
CA GLU A 117 -14.11 -9.06 18.47
C GLU A 117 -12.73 -9.51 18.01
N SER A 118 -12.70 -10.36 16.97
CA SER A 118 -11.47 -10.81 16.30
C SER A 118 -11.34 -10.18 14.92
N VAL A 119 -10.10 -10.02 14.45
CA VAL A 119 -9.79 -9.57 13.09
C VAL A 119 -8.84 -10.53 12.37
N ALA A 120 -9.08 -10.63 11.06
CA ALA A 120 -8.29 -11.40 10.12
C ALA A 120 -8.26 -10.69 8.77
N GLY A 121 -7.23 -10.95 7.97
CA GLY A 121 -7.14 -10.54 6.57
C GLY A 121 -6.24 -9.34 6.29
N ALA A 122 -5.83 -9.24 5.03
CA ALA A 122 -4.76 -8.34 4.60
C ALA A 122 -5.18 -6.87 4.46
N SER A 123 -6.44 -6.53 4.77
CA SER A 123 -7.01 -5.19 4.54
C SER A 123 -6.37 -4.13 5.45
N GLY A 124 -5.84 -4.53 6.60
CA GLY A 124 -5.02 -3.65 7.44
C GLY A 124 -3.77 -3.12 6.71
N TRP A 125 -3.14 -3.93 5.85
CA TRP A 125 -2.03 -3.46 5.00
C TRP A 125 -2.51 -2.51 3.92
N PHE A 126 -3.67 -2.78 3.31
CA PHE A 126 -4.25 -1.87 2.32
C PHE A 126 -4.49 -0.47 2.93
N PHE A 127 -5.15 -0.40 4.08
CA PHE A 127 -5.40 0.88 4.75
C PHE A 127 -4.10 1.56 5.23
N THR A 128 -3.12 0.79 5.69
CA THR A 128 -1.77 1.32 6.00
C THR A 128 -1.14 1.98 4.78
N LEU A 129 -1.11 1.29 3.64
CA LEU A 129 -0.48 1.81 2.42
C LEU A 129 -1.22 3.04 1.88
N VAL A 130 -2.56 3.01 1.87
CA VAL A 130 -3.35 4.16 1.42
C VAL A 130 -3.17 5.37 2.36
N GLY A 131 -3.05 5.16 3.68
CA GLY A 131 -2.72 6.23 4.63
C GLY A 131 -1.31 6.81 4.42
N TYR A 132 -0.33 5.95 4.15
CA TYR A 132 1.03 6.37 3.80
C TYR A 132 1.02 7.23 2.53
N PHE A 133 0.42 6.74 1.45
CA PHE A 133 0.41 7.44 0.17
C PHE A 133 -0.44 8.71 0.18
N SER A 134 -1.56 8.74 0.91
CA SER A 134 -2.40 9.94 1.03
C SER A 134 -1.74 11.05 1.84
N TRP A 135 -0.91 10.69 2.84
CA TRP A 135 -0.08 11.66 3.53
C TRP A 135 0.94 12.28 2.58
N LYS A 136 1.72 11.44 1.89
CA LYS A 136 2.76 11.91 0.96
C LYS A 136 2.16 12.74 -0.18
N ALA A 137 1.04 12.29 -0.72
CA ALA A 137 0.18 13.04 -1.65
C ALA A 137 -0.18 14.44 -1.15
N SER A 138 -0.57 14.55 0.13
CA SER A 138 -1.04 15.81 0.70
C SER A 138 0.05 16.89 0.79
N LEU A 139 1.32 16.49 0.80
CA LEU A 139 2.45 17.42 0.80
C LEU A 139 2.58 18.12 -0.57
N ALA A 140 2.31 17.41 -1.66
CA ALA A 140 2.34 17.97 -3.01
C ALA A 140 1.00 18.62 -3.41
N THR A 141 -0.11 18.02 -2.99
CA THR A 141 -1.47 18.46 -3.34
C THR A 141 -2.34 18.43 -2.08
N PRO A 142 -2.38 19.51 -1.27
CA PRO A 142 -3.07 19.52 0.01
C PRO A 142 -4.59 19.35 -0.07
N ARG A 143 -5.18 19.73 -1.21
CA ARG A 143 -6.62 19.61 -1.48
C ARG A 143 -6.85 18.81 -2.74
N THR A 144 -7.60 17.72 -2.62
CA THR A 144 -8.05 16.93 -3.76
C THR A 144 -9.49 17.27 -4.10
N GLN A 145 -9.82 17.25 -5.38
CA GLN A 145 -11.20 17.40 -5.84
C GLN A 145 -11.94 16.09 -5.60
N LEU A 146 -13.13 16.14 -4.99
CA LEU A 146 -13.93 14.95 -4.81
C LEU A 146 -14.62 14.60 -6.13
N LEU A 147 -14.13 13.56 -6.81
CA LEU A 147 -14.64 13.11 -8.11
C LEU A 147 -14.70 14.28 -9.11
N GLN A 148 -15.84 14.48 -9.77
CA GLN A 148 -16.11 15.58 -10.70
C GLN A 148 -16.91 16.72 -10.04
N THR A 149 -16.92 16.80 -8.71
CA THR A 149 -17.65 17.86 -7.99
C THR A 149 -16.79 19.11 -7.83
N PRO A 150 -17.37 20.31 -7.64
CA PRO A 150 -16.60 21.53 -7.35
C PRO A 150 -16.02 21.54 -5.92
N TYR A 151 -16.33 20.53 -5.10
CA TYR A 151 -15.92 20.49 -3.70
C TYR A 151 -14.52 19.91 -3.57
N HIS A 152 -13.67 20.66 -2.86
CA HIS A 152 -12.32 20.24 -2.51
C HIS A 152 -12.27 19.75 -1.07
N PHE A 153 -11.54 18.68 -0.82
CA PHE A 153 -11.37 18.08 0.49
C PHE A 153 -9.89 17.89 0.82
N PRO A 154 -9.46 17.95 2.09
CA PRO A 154 -8.06 17.69 2.44
C PRO A 154 -7.61 16.31 1.94
N THR A 155 -6.57 16.27 1.12
CA THR A 155 -6.08 15.04 0.48
C THR A 155 -5.70 13.98 1.51
N ALA A 156 -5.07 14.43 2.61
CA ALA A 156 -4.71 13.57 3.73
C ALA A 156 -5.92 12.85 4.34
N LEU A 157 -7.11 13.45 4.31
CA LEU A 157 -8.33 12.85 4.89
C LEU A 157 -9.11 11.99 3.89
N SER A 158 -8.74 11.98 2.61
CA SER A 158 -9.46 11.24 1.58
C SER A 158 -9.64 9.73 1.87
N PRO A 159 -8.69 9.01 2.52
CA PRO A 159 -8.92 7.60 2.88
C PRO A 159 -10.01 7.37 3.92
N LEU A 160 -10.37 8.39 4.71
CA LEU A 160 -11.48 8.25 5.67
C LEU A 160 -12.82 8.10 4.96
N ILE A 161 -12.98 8.73 3.79
CA ILE A 161 -14.17 8.53 2.96
C ILE A 161 -14.25 7.05 2.54
N LEU A 162 -13.13 6.48 2.07
CA LEU A 162 -13.06 5.07 1.70
C LEU A 162 -13.33 4.14 2.89
N LEU A 163 -12.78 4.44 4.07
CA LEU A 163 -13.05 3.72 5.31
C LEU A 163 -14.56 3.69 5.61
N LEU A 164 -15.21 4.86 5.61
CA LEU A 164 -16.64 4.97 5.89
C LEU A 164 -17.49 4.23 4.85
N LEU A 165 -17.14 4.31 3.57
CA LEU A 165 -17.84 3.58 2.51
C LEU A 165 -17.71 2.06 2.72
N ILE A 166 -16.51 1.55 3.00
CA ILE A 166 -16.29 0.13 3.23
C ILE A 166 -17.07 -0.34 4.46
N THR A 167 -17.00 0.40 5.57
CA THR A 167 -17.74 0.05 6.79
C THR A 167 -19.26 0.05 6.59
N LEU A 168 -19.79 0.92 5.73
CA LEU A 168 -21.23 1.00 5.47
C LEU A 168 -21.72 -0.10 4.51
N PHE A 169 -20.92 -0.44 3.48
CA PHE A 169 -21.36 -1.31 2.38
C PHE A 169 -20.82 -2.74 2.47
N VAL A 170 -19.72 -2.98 3.18
CA VAL A 170 -19.12 -4.32 3.31
C VAL A 170 -19.47 -4.89 4.69
N PRO A 171 -20.34 -5.91 4.76
CA PRO A 171 -20.75 -6.49 6.04
C PRO A 171 -19.54 -7.13 6.74
N ASN A 172 -19.52 -7.02 8.07
CA ASN A 172 -18.44 -7.54 8.93
C ASN A 172 -17.05 -6.94 8.67
N ALA A 173 -16.94 -5.82 7.95
CA ALA A 173 -15.70 -5.08 7.84
C ALA A 173 -15.31 -4.47 9.20
N SER A 174 -14.10 -4.79 9.69
CA SER A 174 -13.62 -4.25 10.96
C SER A 174 -13.20 -2.79 10.82
N PHE A 175 -14.15 -1.87 11.11
CA PHE A 175 -13.88 -0.43 11.14
C PHE A 175 -12.63 -0.10 11.95
N TRP A 176 -12.50 -0.68 13.15
CA TRP A 176 -11.38 -0.41 14.04
C TRP A 176 -10.06 -1.02 13.56
N GLY A 177 -10.09 -2.19 12.92
CA GLY A 177 -8.91 -2.78 12.31
C GLY A 177 -8.40 -1.93 11.14
N HIS A 178 -9.32 -1.48 10.27
CA HIS A 178 -9.00 -0.60 9.14
C HIS A 178 -8.51 0.78 9.59
N LEU A 179 -9.16 1.37 10.58
CA LEU A 179 -8.72 2.64 11.17
C LEU A 179 -7.32 2.52 11.78
N SER A 180 -7.03 1.42 12.47
CA SER A 180 -5.71 1.18 13.07
C SER A 180 -4.61 1.09 12.01
N GLY A 181 -4.86 0.35 10.91
CA GLY A 181 -3.94 0.33 9.76
C GLY A 181 -3.75 1.74 9.17
N LEU A 182 -4.84 2.47 8.96
CA LEU A 182 -4.79 3.83 8.42
C LEU A 182 -3.97 4.79 9.29
N THR A 183 -4.15 4.73 10.63
CA THR A 183 -3.36 5.51 11.59
C THR A 183 -1.88 5.19 11.49
N VAL A 184 -1.50 3.91 11.43
CA VAL A 184 -0.10 3.49 11.23
C VAL A 184 0.44 4.03 9.90
N GLY A 185 -0.36 3.98 8.84
CA GLY A 185 -0.03 4.57 7.54
C GLY A 185 0.34 6.06 7.62
N TYR A 186 -0.49 6.87 8.28
CA TYR A 186 -0.20 8.30 8.48
C TYR A 186 1.05 8.54 9.33
N MET A 187 1.26 7.75 10.38
CA MET A 187 2.46 7.86 11.22
C MET A 187 3.73 7.61 10.40
N ILE A 188 3.72 6.58 9.54
CA ILE A 188 4.86 6.28 8.66
C ILE A 188 5.03 7.37 7.61
N GLY A 189 3.96 7.77 6.93
CA GLY A 189 4.02 8.80 5.90
C GLY A 189 4.55 10.14 6.41
N SER A 190 4.21 10.51 7.65
CA SER A 190 4.64 11.75 8.29
C SER A 190 6.06 11.71 8.85
N GLN A 191 6.56 10.54 9.23
CA GLN A 191 7.85 10.37 9.91
C GLN A 191 8.66 9.20 9.35
N GLU A 192 8.71 9.09 8.02
CA GLU A 192 9.34 7.96 7.32
C GLU A 192 10.81 7.74 7.72
N LYS A 193 11.60 8.81 7.85
CA LYS A 193 13.00 8.74 8.32
C LYS A 193 13.14 8.23 9.76
N ALA A 194 12.13 8.43 10.60
CA ALA A 194 12.13 7.88 11.94
C ALA A 194 11.71 6.41 11.93
N PHE A 195 10.69 6.08 11.13
CA PHE A 195 10.22 4.71 10.95
C PHE A 195 11.28 3.79 10.33
N SER A 196 12.09 4.29 9.40
CA SER A 196 13.18 3.51 8.79
C SER A 196 14.21 3.03 9.81
N LYS A 197 14.32 3.66 10.99
CA LYS A 197 15.18 3.21 12.09
C LYS A 197 14.66 1.95 12.80
N LEU A 198 13.36 1.66 12.69
CA LEU A 198 12.75 0.41 13.18
C LEU A 198 12.96 -0.74 12.21
N SER A 199 13.22 -0.42 10.94
CA SER A 199 13.51 -1.42 9.91
C SER A 199 14.97 -1.87 9.97
N PRO A 200 15.27 -3.11 9.55
CA PRO A 200 16.64 -3.60 9.45
C PRO A 200 17.54 -2.67 8.62
N PRO A 201 18.81 -2.50 9.00
CA PRO A 201 19.74 -1.66 8.24
C PRO A 201 20.03 -2.25 6.86
N SER A 202 20.35 -1.40 5.87
CA SER A 202 20.54 -1.80 4.46
C SER A 202 21.53 -2.96 4.30
N TRP A 203 22.62 -3.00 5.08
CA TRP A 203 23.61 -4.08 5.01
C TRP A 203 23.02 -5.46 5.35
N LEU A 204 22.05 -5.51 6.26
CA LEU A 204 21.39 -6.76 6.65
C LEU A 204 20.41 -7.20 5.57
N ILE A 205 19.69 -6.26 4.96
CA ILE A 205 18.82 -6.54 3.80
C ILE A 205 19.65 -7.10 2.65
N LYS A 206 20.74 -6.42 2.25
CA LYS A 206 21.67 -6.92 1.22
C LYS A 206 22.20 -8.32 1.55
N LYS A 207 22.51 -8.61 2.82
CA LYS A 207 22.94 -9.95 3.25
C LYS A 207 21.84 -11.00 3.07
N ILE A 208 20.58 -10.66 3.35
CA ILE A 208 19.43 -11.55 3.10
C ILE A 208 19.29 -11.79 1.60
N GLU A 209 19.34 -10.73 0.79
CA GLU A 209 19.23 -10.83 -0.67
C GLU A 209 20.33 -11.74 -1.26
N ASN A 210 21.58 -11.56 -0.85
CA ASN A 210 22.69 -12.41 -1.30
C ASN A 210 22.50 -13.90 -0.93
N ARG A 211 21.78 -14.20 0.16
CA ARG A 211 21.42 -15.59 0.52
C ARG A 211 20.27 -16.13 -0.33
N LEU A 212 19.44 -15.23 -0.83
CA LEU A 212 18.28 -15.54 -1.66
C LEU A 212 18.57 -15.46 -3.16
N ASP A 213 19.77 -15.06 -3.57
CA ASP A 213 20.15 -14.86 -4.99
C ASP A 213 19.68 -15.98 -5.91
N VAL A 214 19.96 -17.24 -5.54
CA VAL A 214 19.56 -18.42 -6.33
C VAL A 214 18.04 -18.54 -6.50
N TYR A 215 17.26 -18.06 -5.54
CA TYR A 215 15.80 -18.03 -5.62
C TYR A 215 15.30 -16.80 -6.37
N ILE A 216 15.96 -15.65 -6.18
CA ILE A 216 15.67 -14.40 -6.89
C ILE A 216 15.86 -14.60 -8.41
N GLU A 217 16.91 -15.31 -8.82
CA GLU A 217 17.16 -15.64 -10.24
C GLU A 217 16.08 -16.53 -10.87
N LYS A 218 15.32 -17.27 -10.05
CA LYS A 218 14.21 -18.12 -10.51
C LYS A 218 12.88 -17.38 -10.57
N ILE A 219 12.83 -16.12 -10.16
CA ILE A 219 11.62 -15.31 -10.23
C ILE A 219 11.23 -15.15 -11.71
N PRO A 220 9.96 -15.42 -12.08
CA PRO A 220 9.53 -15.32 -13.47
C PRO A 220 9.78 -13.93 -14.06
N PRO A 221 10.19 -13.83 -15.34
CA PRO A 221 10.63 -12.56 -15.93
C PRO A 221 9.51 -11.51 -16.09
N PHE A 222 8.25 -11.90 -15.93
CA PHE A 222 7.11 -10.98 -15.98
C PHE A 222 6.90 -10.20 -14.67
N VAL A 223 7.60 -10.56 -13.59
CA VAL A 223 7.65 -9.78 -12.34
C VAL A 223 9.06 -9.24 -12.10
N LYS A 224 9.14 -8.03 -11.53
CA LYS A 224 10.41 -7.40 -11.18
C LYS A 224 10.67 -7.54 -9.69
N TYR A 225 11.83 -8.09 -9.36
CA TYR A 225 12.39 -8.03 -8.02
C TYR A 225 13.22 -6.73 -7.89
N TYR A 226 13.01 -5.96 -6.83
CA TYR A 226 13.76 -4.72 -6.56
C TYR A 226 14.76 -4.99 -5.44
N ARG A 227 16.05 -5.01 -5.79
CA ARG A 227 17.13 -5.16 -4.81
C ARG A 227 17.34 -3.90 -3.99
N GLU A 228 17.81 -4.08 -2.75
CA GLU A 228 18.13 -2.98 -1.85
C GLU A 228 19.16 -2.01 -2.47
N VAL A 229 20.15 -2.54 -3.19
CA VAL A 229 21.19 -1.74 -3.86
C VAL A 229 20.59 -0.82 -4.93
N GLU A 230 19.61 -1.29 -5.70
CA GLU A 230 18.98 -0.49 -6.77
C GLU A 230 18.13 0.65 -6.21
N VAL A 231 17.59 0.47 -5.01
CA VAL A 231 16.68 1.41 -4.38
C VAL A 231 17.41 2.40 -3.48
N GLU A 232 18.54 2.04 -2.87
CA GLU A 232 19.33 2.96 -2.05
C GLU A 232 19.97 4.10 -2.88
N ASP A 233 20.32 3.81 -4.14
CA ASP A 233 20.85 4.81 -5.08
C ASP A 233 19.77 5.79 -5.58
N ASN A 234 18.48 5.43 -5.45
CA ASN A 234 17.35 6.31 -5.70
C ASN A 234 16.89 6.90 -4.35
N ASP A 235 16.74 8.22 -4.24
CA ASP A 235 16.28 8.79 -2.97
C ASP A 235 14.90 8.22 -2.59
N ARG A 236 14.85 7.42 -1.51
CA ARG A 236 13.61 6.81 -0.97
C ARG A 236 12.51 7.83 -0.68
N THR A 237 12.87 9.11 -0.58
CA THR A 237 11.91 10.18 -0.32
C THR A 237 11.19 10.67 -1.58
N ASP A 238 11.63 10.27 -2.78
CA ASP A 238 11.03 10.68 -4.04
C ASP A 238 9.65 10.04 -4.21
N TYR A 239 8.62 10.87 -4.05
CA TYR A 239 7.24 10.45 -4.02
C TYR A 239 6.69 10.36 -5.44
N SER A 240 6.25 9.16 -5.81
CA SER A 240 5.46 8.93 -7.03
C SER A 240 4.00 8.69 -6.64
N TRP A 241 3.07 9.35 -7.33
CA TRP A 241 1.64 9.29 -7.01
C TRP A 241 1.05 7.95 -7.47
N LEU A 242 0.14 7.33 -6.70
CA LEU A 242 -0.54 6.08 -7.11
C LEU A 242 -1.31 6.16 -8.43
N PHE A 243 -1.73 7.37 -8.80
CA PHE A 243 -2.53 7.66 -9.98
C PHE A 243 -1.92 8.79 -10.79
N GLU A 244 -0.59 8.89 -10.80
CA GLU A 244 0.08 9.92 -11.59
C GLU A 244 -0.40 9.78 -13.05
N PRO A 245 -1.08 10.79 -13.61
CA PRO A 245 -1.31 10.78 -15.05
C PRO A 245 0.08 10.75 -15.70
N ASN A 246 0.28 9.92 -16.72
CA ASN A 246 1.49 9.94 -17.55
C ASN A 246 1.62 11.33 -18.21
N ILE A 247 2.06 12.34 -17.46
CA ILE A 247 2.47 13.62 -18.00
C ILE A 247 3.92 13.42 -18.37
N SER A 248 4.14 12.79 -19.53
CA SER A 248 5.40 12.97 -20.23
C SER A 248 5.50 14.46 -20.54
N LEU A 249 6.28 15.21 -19.77
CA LEU A 249 6.70 16.54 -20.18
C LEU A 249 7.32 16.38 -21.58
N PRO A 250 6.85 17.12 -22.60
CA PRO A 250 7.46 17.05 -23.92
C PRO A 250 8.93 17.45 -23.78
N LEU A 251 9.82 16.47 -23.98
CA LEU A 251 11.27 16.68 -23.94
C LEU A 251 11.76 17.52 -25.13
N HIS A 252 10.91 17.75 -26.12
CA HIS A 252 11.20 18.56 -27.31
C HIS A 252 10.12 19.63 -27.48
N ASN A 253 10.56 20.87 -27.69
CA ASN A 253 9.72 21.88 -28.31
C ASN A 253 9.41 21.40 -29.72
N ASP A 254 8.19 20.91 -29.96
CA ASP A 254 7.72 20.76 -31.33
C ASP A 254 7.79 22.15 -31.98
N PRO A 255 8.38 22.29 -33.18
CA PRO A 255 8.41 23.57 -33.87
C PRO A 255 6.97 24.04 -34.08
N PRO A 256 6.69 25.35 -33.92
CA PRO A 256 5.33 25.85 -33.93
C PRO A 256 4.62 25.43 -35.22
N GLN A 257 3.56 24.64 -35.08
CA GLN A 257 2.60 24.43 -36.13
C GLN A 257 2.12 25.82 -36.57
N GLN A 258 2.34 26.15 -37.85
CA GLN A 258 1.80 27.35 -38.47
C GLN A 258 0.27 27.28 -38.47
N THR A 259 -0.35 27.64 -37.36
CA THR A 259 -1.74 28.07 -37.34
C THR A 259 -1.79 29.44 -38.01
N ARG A 260 -2.16 29.44 -39.29
CA ARG A 260 -2.64 30.64 -39.99
C ARG A 260 -3.86 31.16 -39.23
N GLY A 261 -3.65 32.18 -38.41
CA GLY A 261 -4.71 32.89 -37.68
C GLY A 261 -4.24 34.29 -37.34
N SER A 262 -4.82 35.27 -38.01
CA SER A 262 -4.56 36.71 -37.97
C SER A 262 -4.30 37.27 -36.57
N GLY A 263 -3.25 38.08 -36.45
CA GLY A 263 -2.89 38.77 -35.22
C GLY A 263 -3.80 39.96 -34.87
N ARG A 264 -3.65 40.41 -33.62
CA ARG A 264 -3.59 41.83 -33.27
C ARG A 264 -2.94 41.97 -31.89
N VAL A 265 -1.72 42.52 -31.86
CA VAL A 265 -1.08 42.99 -30.63
C VAL A 265 -1.63 44.39 -30.37
N LEU A 266 -2.18 44.63 -29.18
CA LEU A 266 -2.42 45.98 -28.68
C LEU A 266 -1.46 46.22 -27.52
N GLY A 267 -0.35 46.87 -27.83
CA GLY A 267 0.51 47.54 -26.86
C GLY A 267 0.09 49.00 -26.72
N THR A 268 -0.04 49.41 -25.45
CA THR A 268 0.28 50.71 -24.84
C THR A 268 -0.09 52.02 -25.57
N ALA A 269 -0.90 52.82 -24.89
CA ALA A 269 -0.67 54.24 -24.67
C ALA A 269 -0.70 54.51 -23.16
#